data_AF-A0A091LWN3-F1
#
_entry.id   AF-A0A091LWN3-F1
#
_cell.length_a   1.000
_cell.length_b   1.000
_cell.length_c   1.000
_cell.angle_alpha   90.00
_cell.angle_beta   90.00
_cell.angle_gamma   90.00
#
_symmetry.space_group_name_H-M   'P 1'
#
loop_
_entity.id
_entity.type
_entity.pdbx_description
1 polymer ?
#
loop_
_entity_poly.entity_id
_entity_poly.type
_entity_poly.pdbx_seq_one_letter_code
_entity_poly.pdbx_strand_id
1 'polypeptide(L)'
;LTVKIVSMRNLRKADLLSQTDCYVKLWLPTASCWEGRTRTVRNCRNPVWNETFHFMIQSEVKNILELTVCDEDTFTPDDQLLTVHFDVAKIQPGGKVHLNFELNPE
;
A
#
# COMPACT_ATOMS: atom_id res chain seq x y z
N LEU A 1 0.28 -12.95 9.32
CA LEU A 1 0.11 -11.48 9.28
C LEU A 1 -1.15 -11.14 8.50
N THR A 2 -2.05 -10.35 9.09
CA THR A 2 -3.23 -9.83 8.39
C THR A 2 -3.05 -8.34 8.18
N VAL A 3 -3.11 -7.89 6.93
CA VAL A 3 -2.93 -6.48 6.55
C VAL A 3 -4.23 -5.98 5.95
N LYS A 4 -4.76 -4.89 6.49
CA LYS A 4 -5.95 -4.24 5.94
C LYS A 4 -5.58 -2.87 5.39
N ILE A 5 -5.74 -2.67 4.08
CA ILE A 5 -5.57 -1.39 3.43
C ILE A 5 -6.90 -0.65 3.49
N VAL A 6 -6.95 0.42 4.30
CA VAL A 6 -8.20 1.11 4.62
C VAL A 6 -8.48 2.21 3.60
N SER A 7 -7.67 3.27 3.62
CA SER A 7 -7.92 4.47 2.82
C SER A 7 -6.67 5.33 2.73
N MET A 8 -6.68 6.27 1.79
CA MET A 8 -5.74 7.38 1.68
C MET A 8 -6.52 8.68 1.62
N ARG A 9 -5.90 9.80 1.98
CA ARG A 9 -6.51 11.13 1.95
C ARG A 9 -5.54 12.14 1.37
N ASN A 10 -6.11 13.22 0.82
CA ASN A 10 -5.37 14.39 0.36
C ASN A 10 -4.31 14.09 -0.70
N LEU A 11 -4.62 13.17 -1.62
CA LEU A 11 -3.70 12.88 -2.70
C LEU A 11 -3.55 14.09 -3.63
N ARG A 12 -2.31 14.58 -3.76
CA ARG A 12 -1.97 15.65 -4.71
C ARG A 12 -2.14 15.08 -6.11
N LYS A 13 -2.66 15.89 -7.04
CA LYS A 13 -2.71 15.51 -8.45
C LYS A 13 -1.27 15.29 -8.92
N ALA A 14 -1.00 14.11 -9.48
CA ALA A 14 0.24 13.86 -10.23
C ALA A 14 0.28 14.76 -11.47
N ASP A 15 -0.84 14.85 -12.20
CA ASP A 15 -0.93 15.65 -13.44
C ASP A 15 -2.02 16.73 -13.44
N LEU A 16 -1.74 17.80 -14.20
CA LEU A 16 -2.73 18.84 -14.53
C LEU A 16 -3.92 18.30 -15.32
N LEU A 17 -3.73 17.24 -16.11
CA LEU A 17 -4.69 16.76 -17.11
C LEU A 17 -5.35 15.41 -16.75
N SER A 18 -4.79 14.60 -15.85
CA SER A 18 -5.41 13.34 -15.40
C SER A 18 -6.14 13.50 -14.06
N GLN A 19 -7.08 12.60 -13.82
CA GLN A 19 -7.70 12.38 -12.51
C GLN A 19 -7.05 11.12 -11.93
N THR A 20 -6.71 11.17 -10.64
CA THR A 20 -5.88 10.14 -10.01
C THR A 20 -6.67 8.84 -9.76
N ASP A 21 -6.15 7.75 -10.27
CA ASP A 21 -6.69 6.38 -10.28
C ASP A 21 -5.83 5.48 -9.39
N CYS A 22 -6.09 5.47 -8.08
CA CYS A 22 -5.14 4.86 -7.14
C CYS A 22 -5.39 3.41 -6.75
N TYR A 23 -4.28 2.67 -6.62
CA TYR A 23 -4.23 1.37 -5.98
C TYR A 23 -2.98 1.22 -5.11
N VAL A 24 -2.98 0.20 -4.25
CA VAL A 24 -1.84 -0.12 -3.38
C VAL A 24 -1.33 -1.52 -3.70
N LYS A 25 -0.04 -1.63 -3.98
CA LYS A 25 0.72 -2.89 -4.04
C LYS A 25 1.24 -3.24 -2.67
N LEU A 26 1.21 -4.53 -2.34
CA LEU A 26 1.75 -5.10 -1.12
C LEU A 26 2.74 -6.20 -1.51
N TRP A 27 3.98 -6.09 -1.05
CA TRP A 27 4.99 -7.11 -1.28
C TRP A 27 5.67 -7.51 0.02
N LEU A 28 5.75 -8.82 0.25
CA LEU A 28 6.45 -9.40 1.38
C LEU A 28 7.26 -10.60 0.89
N PRO A 29 8.50 -10.39 0.44
CA PRO A 29 9.32 -11.41 -0.22
C PRO A 29 9.55 -12.67 0.64
N THR A 30 9.57 -12.49 1.97
CA THR A 30 9.76 -13.57 2.94
C THR A 30 8.52 -14.46 3.13
N ALA A 31 7.37 -14.04 2.60
CA ALA A 31 6.09 -14.74 2.74
C ALA A 31 5.49 -15.21 1.40
N SER A 32 5.79 -14.52 0.30
CA SER A 32 5.21 -14.79 -1.02
C SER A 32 6.15 -14.34 -2.14
N CYS A 33 6.19 -15.12 -3.23
CA CYS A 33 6.84 -14.71 -4.48
C CYS A 33 5.98 -13.76 -5.34
N TRP A 34 4.70 -13.63 -5.01
CA TRP A 34 3.74 -12.77 -5.72
C TRP A 34 3.41 -11.52 -4.91
N GLU A 35 3.26 -10.40 -5.62
CA GLU A 35 2.73 -9.16 -5.07
C GLU A 35 1.20 -9.22 -4.97
N GLY A 36 0.66 -8.72 -3.86
CA GLY A 36 -0.76 -8.42 -3.74
C GLY A 36 -1.04 -7.01 -4.25
N ARG A 37 -2.25 -6.77 -4.76
CA ARG A 37 -2.69 -5.46 -5.22
C ARG A 37 -4.16 -5.25 -4.87
N THR A 38 -4.51 -4.05 -4.40
CA THR A 38 -5.90 -3.62 -4.24
C THR A 38 -6.55 -3.31 -5.58
N ARG A 39 -7.88 -3.22 -5.60
CA ARG A 39 -8.59 -2.62 -6.74
C ARG A 39 -8.16 -1.17 -6.92
N THR A 40 -8.19 -0.70 -8.16
CA THR A 40 -8.06 0.72 -8.48
C THR A 40 -9.33 1.45 -8.06
N VAL A 41 -9.18 2.53 -7.31
CA VAL A 41 -10.25 3.49 -7.05
C VAL A 41 -10.03 4.67 -7.99
N ARG A 42 -10.88 4.76 -9.01
CA ARG A 42 -10.73 5.76 -10.06
C ARG A 42 -11.17 7.14 -9.62
N ASN A 43 -10.54 8.17 -10.17
CA ASN A 43 -10.95 9.56 -10.11
C ASN A 43 -11.18 10.09 -8.68
N CYS A 44 -10.35 9.65 -7.72
CA CYS A 44 -10.61 9.88 -6.31
C CYS A 44 -9.36 10.32 -5.54
N ARG A 45 -9.43 11.53 -4.94
CA ARG A 45 -8.36 12.07 -4.07
C ARG A 45 -8.34 11.47 -2.66
N ASN A 46 -9.39 10.76 -2.28
CA ASN A 46 -9.55 10.16 -0.95
C ASN A 46 -10.01 8.70 -1.10
N PRO A 47 -9.21 7.84 -1.76
CA PRO A 47 -9.63 6.49 -2.08
C PRO A 47 -9.83 5.67 -0.81
N VAL A 48 -10.85 4.80 -0.83
CA VAL A 48 -11.16 3.84 0.23
C VAL A 48 -11.17 2.47 -0.40
N TRP A 49 -10.21 1.63 -0.04
CA TRP A 49 -10.10 0.26 -0.55
C TRP A 49 -10.80 -0.72 0.40
N ASN A 50 -10.52 -0.60 1.69
CA ASN A 50 -11.04 -1.48 2.74
C ASN A 50 -10.76 -2.98 2.48
N GLU A 51 -9.65 -3.29 1.80
CA GLU A 51 -9.27 -4.64 1.38
C GLU A 51 -8.32 -5.30 2.38
N THR A 52 -8.44 -6.61 2.54
CA THR A 52 -7.67 -7.39 3.53
C THR A 52 -6.86 -8.47 2.85
N PHE A 53 -5.56 -8.50 3.16
CA PHE A 53 -4.59 -9.45 2.66
C PHE A 53 -4.04 -10.30 3.81
N HIS A 54 -3.68 -11.54 3.49
CA HIS A 54 -3.21 -12.52 4.44
C HIS A 54 -1.86 -13.05 3.99
N PHE A 55 -0.87 -12.99 4.87
CA PHE A 55 0.48 -13.51 4.64
C PHE A 55 0.82 -14.54 5.70
N MET A 56 1.33 -15.69 5.27
CA MET A 56 2.00 -16.65 6.15
C MET A 56 3.44 -16.21 6.32
N ILE A 57 3.82 -15.78 7.52
CA ILE A 57 5.15 -15.22 7.81
C ILE A 57 5.95 -16.17 8.70
N GLN A 58 7.26 -16.17 8.56
CA GLN A 58 8.19 -16.94 9.40
C GLN A 58 8.71 -16.06 10.54
N SER A 59 8.76 -16.57 11.77
CA SER A 59 9.18 -15.80 12.95
C SER A 59 10.68 -15.56 13.03
N GLU A 60 11.47 -16.42 12.39
CA GLU A 60 12.93 -16.48 12.51
C GLU A 60 13.64 -15.54 11.54
N VAL A 61 12.89 -14.91 10.63
CA VAL A 61 13.42 -14.00 9.61
C VAL A 61 12.86 -12.59 9.78
N LYS A 62 13.62 -11.61 9.33
CA LYS A 62 13.15 -10.23 9.28
C LYS A 62 12.11 -10.08 8.18
N ASN A 63 10.88 -9.73 8.55
CA ASN A 63 9.77 -9.54 7.63
C ASN A 63 9.55 -8.05 7.38
N ILE A 64 9.95 -7.58 6.19
CA ILE A 64 9.70 -6.20 5.75
C ILE A 64 8.56 -6.21 4.75
N LEU A 65 7.41 -5.66 5.16
CA LEU A 65 6.28 -5.44 4.28
C LEU A 65 6.51 -4.14 3.51
N GLU A 66 6.56 -4.24 2.19
CA GLU A 66 6.55 -3.09 1.30
C GLU A 66 5.11 -2.77 0.90
N LEU A 67 4.72 -1.51 1.03
CA LEU A 67 3.46 -0.96 0.56
C LEU A 67 3.77 0.15 -0.43
N THR A 68 3.26 0.03 -1.65
CA THR A 68 3.52 0.99 -2.72
C THR A 68 2.21 1.53 -3.27
N VAL A 69 1.99 2.83 -3.15
CA VAL A 69 0.84 3.53 -3.72
C VAL A 69 1.17 3.92 -5.16
N CYS A 70 0.29 3.56 -6.09
CA CYS A 70 0.44 3.86 -7.51
C CYS A 70 -0.77 4.62 -8.05
N ASP A 71 -0.53 5.45 -9.06
CA ASP A 71 -1.54 5.98 -9.99
C ASP A 71 -1.59 5.06 -11.21
N GLU A 72 -2.76 4.50 -11.52
CA GLU A 72 -2.95 3.63 -12.69
C GLU A 72 -3.17 4.48 -13.93
N ASP A 73 -2.29 4.34 -14.91
CA ASP A 73 -2.38 5.07 -16.17
C ASP A 73 -2.78 4.15 -17.32
N THR A 74 -3.66 4.66 -18.19
CA THR A 74 -4.14 3.88 -19.34
C THR A 74 -3.14 3.86 -20.51
N PHE A 75 -2.39 4.94 -20.69
CA PHE A 75 -1.52 5.15 -21.86
C PHE A 75 -0.04 5.28 -21.52
N THR A 76 0.27 5.54 -20.26
CA THR A 76 1.62 5.65 -19.70
C THR A 76 1.84 4.55 -18.67
N PRO A 77 3.10 4.24 -18.31
CA PRO A 77 3.37 3.38 -17.15
C PRO A 77 2.81 4.02 -15.89
N ASP A 78 2.26 3.18 -14.99
CA ASP A 78 1.76 3.63 -13.69
C ASP A 78 2.81 4.40 -12.88
N ASP A 79 2.41 5.56 -12.35
CA ASP A 79 3.26 6.38 -11.50
C ASP A 79 3.32 5.83 -10.07
N GLN A 80 4.52 5.74 -9.51
CA GLN A 80 4.72 5.38 -8.11
C GLN A 80 4.72 6.62 -7.24
N LEU A 81 3.71 6.75 -6.38
CA LEU A 81 3.49 7.96 -5.58
C LEU A 81 4.19 7.91 -4.21
N LEU A 82 4.18 6.74 -3.56
CA LEU A 82 4.78 6.52 -2.25
C LEU A 82 5.15 5.05 -2.08
N THR A 83 6.30 4.80 -1.46
CA THR A 83 6.66 3.48 -0.94
C THR A 83 6.92 3.55 0.55
N VAL A 84 6.36 2.60 1.29
CA VAL A 84 6.54 2.43 2.73
C VAL A 84 7.10 1.05 3.00
N HIS A 85 8.23 1.01 3.70
CA HIS A 85 8.78 -0.24 4.25
C HIS A 85 8.45 -0.35 5.72
N PHE A 86 7.63 -1.34 6.07
CA PHE A 86 7.21 -1.59 7.44
C PHE A 86 7.82 -2.89 7.98
N ASP A 87 8.61 -2.76 9.06
CA ASP A 87 9.14 -3.89 9.79
C ASP A 87 8.05 -4.51 10.67
N VAL A 88 7.61 -5.72 10.32
CA VAL A 88 6.53 -6.44 11.00
C VAL A 88 6.92 -6.76 12.45
N ALA A 89 8.20 -6.83 12.78
CA ALA A 89 8.68 -7.06 14.16
C ALA A 89 8.25 -5.94 15.13
N LYS A 90 7.82 -4.77 14.63
CA LYS A 90 7.24 -3.70 15.45
C LYS A 90 5.85 -4.03 16.00
N ILE A 91 5.22 -5.11 15.53
CA ILE A 91 3.92 -5.58 16.00
C ILE A 91 4.13 -6.86 16.81
N GLN A 92 3.61 -6.90 18.03
CA GLN A 92 3.62 -8.13 18.83
C GLN A 92 2.64 -9.16 18.28
N PRO A 93 2.94 -10.47 18.36
CA PRO A 93 1.97 -11.52 18.00
C PRO A 93 0.63 -11.34 18.73
N GLY A 94 -0.48 -11.44 17.99
CA GLY A 94 -1.83 -11.16 18.50
C GLY A 94 -2.17 -9.67 18.66
N GLY A 95 -1.18 -8.79 18.56
CA GLY A 95 -1.36 -7.34 18.56
C GLY A 95 -2.02 -6.83 17.28
N LYS A 96 -2.77 -5.73 17.41
CA LYS A 96 -3.36 -5.00 16.29
C LYS A 96 -2.97 -3.54 16.39
N VAL A 97 -2.41 -3.00 15.31
CA VAL A 97 -2.07 -1.58 15.19
C VAL A 97 -2.86 -0.94 14.04
N HIS A 98 -3.14 0.35 14.16
CA HIS A 98 -3.64 1.19 13.08
C HIS A 98 -2.56 2.25 12.82
N LEU A 99 -1.99 2.24 11.62
CA LEU A 99 -0.89 3.13 11.24
C LEU A 99 -1.35 4.04 10.10
N ASN A 100 -0.90 5.29 10.15
CA ASN A 100 -1.02 6.25 9.05
C ASN A 100 0.39 6.59 8.59
N PHE A 101 0.58 6.69 7.27
CA PHE A 101 1.84 7.08 6.65
C PHE A 101 1.61 8.36 5.87
N GLU A 102 2.52 9.32 6.03
CA GLU A 102 2.44 10.61 5.35
C GLU A 102 3.12 10.51 3.98
N LEU A 103 2.48 11.08 2.95
CA LEU A 103 3.10 11.25 1.64
C LEU A 103 4.01 12.47 1.71
N ASN A 104 5.32 12.26 1.61
CA ASN A 104 6.34 13.30 1.51
C ASN A 104 6.19 14.40 2.58
N PRO A 105 6.86 14.27 3.74
CA PRO A 105 6.99 15.37 4.68
C PRO A 105 7.90 16.45 4.07
N GLU A 106 7.33 17.31 3.21
CA GLU A 106 7.88 18.65 2.98
C GLU A 106 7.61 19.53 4.21
#